data_AF-A0A524PHZ1-F1
#
_entry.id   AF-A0A524PHZ1-F1
#
_cell.length_a   1.000
_cell.length_b   1.000
_cell.length_c   1.000
_cell.angle_alpha   90.00
_cell.angle_beta   90.00
_cell.angle_gamma   90.00
#
_symmetry.space_group_name_H-M   'P 1'
#
loop_
_entity.id
_entity.type
_entity.pdbx_description
1 polymer ?
#
loop_
_entity_poly.entity_id
_entity_poly.type
_entity_poly.pdbx_seq_one_letter_code
_entity_poly.pdbx_strand_id
1 'polypeptide(L)'
;MDPDSRGRLQGEHPNATIQAQLQLLSRGQRISLLLVFSLGLLGSVTAIVIAIIRWNFAFTHFGPAVVWHWASPALMTSLGLFLIAVFALMIWAVRQREFAFVHGGGLTLQRGRSRHDYSWEHLGDLKLSVIRYGLSWWVWGQRAHASITTDQGKHLHFRASMADMDPFAHAIKHYLYPLRLNEYRQRLKSKQTLQLGPIRCSPEGLVYRRKTYSWDSVESVHLDAGQLIIKTRQVDKMRTIRIATGRIPNPDLCAQFLGSIEY
;
A
#
# COMPACT_ATOMS: atom_id res chain seq x y z
N MET A 1 18.36 -31.73 -27.48
CA MET A 1 17.84 -30.38 -27.79
C MET A 1 16.39 -30.58 -28.17
N ASP A 2 15.48 -30.33 -27.24
CA ASP A 2 14.08 -30.71 -27.37
C ASP A 2 13.21 -29.43 -27.33
N PRO A 3 12.46 -29.10 -28.40
CA PRO A 3 11.74 -27.83 -28.54
C PRO A 3 10.25 -27.96 -28.18
N ASP A 4 9.90 -28.71 -27.11
CA ASP A 4 8.49 -29.06 -26.88
C ASP A 4 7.99 -29.00 -25.42
N SER A 5 8.37 -27.95 -24.68
CA SER A 5 7.85 -27.66 -23.33
C SER A 5 6.87 -26.48 -23.30
N ARG A 6 6.05 -26.31 -24.35
CA ARG A 6 4.94 -25.32 -24.42
C ARG A 6 3.55 -25.95 -24.29
N GLY A 7 3.46 -27.09 -23.60
CA GLY A 7 2.20 -27.80 -23.36
C GLY A 7 1.65 -27.57 -21.95
N ARG A 8 0.48 -26.92 -21.88
CA ARG A 8 -0.52 -27.02 -20.80
C ARG A 8 -0.20 -26.36 -19.45
N LEU A 9 -0.63 -25.11 -19.32
CA LEU A 9 -1.30 -24.62 -18.12
C LEU A 9 -2.64 -23.99 -18.53
N GLN A 10 -3.52 -24.83 -19.09
CA GLN A 10 -4.91 -24.49 -19.37
C GLN A 10 -5.79 -25.28 -18.41
N GLY A 11 -5.58 -25.04 -17.12
CA GLY A 11 -6.50 -25.37 -16.06
C GLY A 11 -7.06 -24.06 -15.53
N GLU A 12 -7.92 -23.41 -16.31
CA GLU A 12 -8.77 -22.32 -15.82
C GLU A 12 -9.65 -22.89 -14.71
N HIS A 13 -9.22 -22.76 -13.46
CA HIS A 13 -10.14 -22.80 -12.34
C HIS A 13 -10.92 -21.46 -12.37
N PRO A 14 -12.23 -21.45 -12.65
CA PRO A 14 -13.05 -20.24 -12.69
C PRO A 14 -13.49 -19.80 -11.28
N ASN A 15 -12.77 -20.22 -10.23
CA ASN A 15 -13.13 -19.90 -8.86
C ASN A 15 -12.39 -18.62 -8.43
N ALA A 16 -13.07 -17.52 -8.69
CA ALA A 16 -12.90 -16.24 -7.98
C ALA A 16 -11.45 -15.79 -7.88
N THR A 17 -10.83 -15.49 -9.03
CA THR A 17 -9.76 -14.51 -9.07
C THR A 17 -10.35 -13.21 -8.53
N ILE A 18 -10.25 -12.98 -7.22
CA ILE A 18 -10.49 -11.67 -6.61
C ILE A 18 -9.34 -10.81 -7.15
N GLN A 19 -9.48 -10.37 -8.39
CA GLN A 19 -8.62 -9.43 -9.07
C GLN A 19 -8.88 -8.08 -8.42
N ALA A 20 -8.34 -7.88 -7.22
CA ALA A 20 -8.17 -6.56 -6.67
C ALA A 20 -7.09 -5.88 -7.52
N GLN A 21 -7.47 -5.35 -8.68
CA GLN A 21 -6.60 -4.54 -9.50
C GLN A 21 -6.52 -3.16 -8.83
N LEU A 22 -5.55 -3.02 -7.94
CA LEU A 22 -5.35 -1.79 -7.20
C LEU A 22 -4.53 -0.84 -8.06
N GLN A 23 -5.23 0.15 -8.61
CA GLN A 23 -4.56 1.23 -9.31
C GLN A 23 -3.97 2.20 -8.28
N LEU A 24 -2.68 2.57 -8.43
CA LEU A 24 -1.89 3.21 -7.36
C LEU A 24 -2.15 4.70 -7.12
N LEU A 25 -3.23 5.21 -7.70
CA LEU A 25 -3.61 6.60 -7.61
C LEU A 25 -4.94 6.71 -6.90
N SER A 26 -4.94 7.35 -5.73
CA SER A 26 -6.17 7.67 -5.01
C SER A 26 -7.10 8.46 -5.93
N ARG A 27 -8.39 8.11 -5.93
CA ARG A 27 -9.40 8.77 -6.79
C ARG A 27 -9.30 10.30 -6.68
N GLY A 28 -9.06 10.82 -5.47
CA GLY A 28 -8.88 12.25 -5.22
C GLY A 28 -7.68 12.86 -5.96
N GLN A 29 -6.51 12.21 -5.98
CA GLN A 29 -5.34 12.75 -6.69
C GLN A 29 -5.52 12.76 -8.21
N ARG A 30 -6.26 11.79 -8.76
CA ARG A 30 -6.60 11.78 -10.19
C ARG A 30 -7.50 12.94 -10.54
N ILE A 31 -8.55 13.14 -9.74
CA ILE A 31 -9.50 14.22 -9.94
C ILE A 31 -8.78 15.57 -9.81
N SER A 32 -7.91 15.75 -8.80
CA SER A 32 -7.18 17.02 -8.65
C SER A 32 -6.24 17.31 -9.82
N LEU A 33 -5.51 16.32 -10.33
CA LEU A 33 -4.63 16.51 -11.48
C LEU A 33 -5.41 16.78 -12.76
N LEU A 34 -6.54 16.09 -12.97
CA LEU A 34 -7.42 16.34 -14.11
C LEU A 34 -8.06 17.73 -14.01
N LEU A 35 -8.46 18.18 -12.83
CA LEU A 35 -8.97 19.55 -12.62
C LEU A 35 -7.91 20.61 -12.92
N VAL A 36 -6.67 20.43 -12.44
CA VAL A 36 -5.56 21.35 -12.75
C VAL A 36 -5.29 21.38 -14.26
N PHE A 37 -5.30 20.22 -14.92
CA PHE A 37 -5.17 20.14 -16.37
C PHE A 37 -6.30 20.88 -17.09
N SER A 38 -7.57 20.62 -16.74
CA SER A 38 -8.74 21.24 -17.36
C SER A 38 -8.76 22.76 -17.15
N LEU A 39 -8.48 23.23 -15.93
CA LEU A 39 -8.42 24.67 -15.62
C LEU A 39 -7.25 25.36 -16.32
N GLY A 40 -6.07 24.74 -16.36
CA GLY A 40 -4.92 25.27 -17.08
C GLY A 40 -5.19 25.39 -18.58
N LEU A 41 -5.81 24.37 -19.19
CA LEU A 41 -6.15 24.37 -20.61
C LEU A 41 -7.23 25.42 -20.92
N LEU A 42 -8.29 25.51 -20.12
CA LEU A 42 -9.33 26.52 -20.28
C LEU A 42 -8.77 27.94 -20.13
N GLY A 43 -7.91 28.17 -19.14
CA GLY A 43 -7.25 29.46 -18.94
C GLY A 43 -6.31 29.82 -20.10
N SER A 44 -5.56 28.86 -20.63
CA SER A 44 -4.69 29.04 -21.80
C SER A 44 -5.48 29.45 -23.05
N VAL A 45 -6.59 28.76 -23.34
CA VAL A 45 -7.48 29.10 -24.47
C VAL A 45 -8.07 30.51 -24.28
N THR A 46 -8.56 30.82 -23.08
CA THR A 46 -9.13 32.14 -22.78
C THR A 46 -8.09 33.25 -22.99
N ALA A 47 -6.85 33.04 -22.55
CA ALA A 47 -5.76 33.99 -22.74
C ALA A 47 -5.38 34.17 -24.23
N ILE A 48 -5.42 33.11 -25.05
CA ILE A 48 -5.21 33.20 -26.51
C ILE A 48 -6.32 34.03 -27.15
N VAL A 49 -7.59 33.79 -26.79
CA VAL A 49 -8.72 34.56 -27.33
C VAL A 49 -8.55 36.05 -27.01
N ILE A 50 -8.17 36.39 -25.77
CA ILE A 50 -7.88 37.77 -25.37
C ILE A 50 -6.69 38.33 -26.17
N ALA A 51 -5.63 37.55 -26.38
CA ALA A 51 -4.48 37.97 -27.17
C ALA A 51 -4.87 38.29 -28.62
N ILE A 52 -5.73 37.47 -29.25
CA ILE A 52 -6.23 37.70 -30.62
C ILE A 52 -7.09 38.97 -30.68
N ILE A 53 -8.00 39.17 -29.72
CA ILE A 53 -8.82 40.38 -29.65
C ILE A 53 -7.93 41.63 -29.52
N ARG A 54 -6.96 41.60 -28.60
CA ARG A 54 -5.99 42.70 -28.40
C ARG A 54 -5.10 42.93 -29.62
N TRP A 55 -4.67 41.87 -30.28
CA TRP A 55 -3.88 41.94 -31.51
C TRP A 55 -4.66 42.67 -32.60
N ASN A 56 -5.91 42.26 -32.86
CA ASN A 56 -6.76 42.87 -33.87
C ASN A 56 -7.05 44.36 -33.57
N PHE A 57 -7.35 44.67 -32.31
CA PHE A 57 -7.55 46.05 -31.86
C PHE A 57 -6.30 46.91 -32.07
N ALA A 58 -5.13 46.41 -31.65
CA ALA A 58 -3.88 47.15 -31.79
C ALA A 58 -3.50 47.36 -33.27
N PHE A 59 -3.70 46.34 -34.10
CA PHE A 59 -3.41 46.40 -35.53
C PHE A 59 -4.26 47.45 -36.26
N THR A 60 -5.56 47.50 -35.94
CA THR A 60 -6.50 48.44 -36.56
C THR A 60 -6.31 49.89 -36.14
N HIS A 61 -5.88 50.16 -34.90
CA HIS A 61 -5.82 51.53 -34.36
C HIS A 61 -4.42 52.14 -34.31
N PHE A 62 -3.37 51.34 -34.07
CA PHE A 62 -2.01 51.84 -33.83
C PHE A 62 -0.98 51.35 -34.87
N GLY A 63 -1.41 50.47 -35.78
CA GLY A 63 -0.55 49.85 -36.78
C GLY A 63 0.31 48.71 -36.21
N PRO A 64 1.10 48.04 -37.07
CA PRO A 64 1.77 46.78 -36.76
C PRO A 64 2.87 46.90 -35.70
N ALA A 65 3.46 48.07 -35.50
CA ALA A 65 4.60 48.26 -34.59
C ALA A 65 4.23 48.07 -33.09
N VAL A 66 3.00 48.40 -32.71
CA VAL A 66 2.56 48.41 -31.29
C VAL A 66 1.94 47.08 -30.86
N VAL A 67 1.54 46.26 -31.84
CA VAL A 67 0.79 45.01 -31.63
C VAL A 67 1.51 44.08 -30.66
N TRP A 68 2.85 44.00 -30.74
CA TRP A 68 3.58 43.02 -29.96
C TRP A 68 3.58 43.31 -28.46
N HIS A 69 3.68 44.59 -28.10
CA HIS A 69 3.67 45.05 -26.71
C HIS A 69 2.30 44.81 -26.04
N TRP A 70 1.21 44.84 -26.82
CA TRP A 70 -0.14 44.67 -26.29
C TRP A 70 -0.58 43.21 -26.18
N ALA A 71 -0.18 42.37 -27.14
CA ALA A 71 -0.55 40.96 -27.17
C ALA A 71 0.40 40.06 -26.35
N SER A 72 1.67 40.44 -26.21
CA SER A 72 2.69 39.59 -25.57
C SER A 72 2.36 39.15 -24.14
N PRO A 73 1.79 39.97 -23.24
CA PRO A 73 1.49 39.49 -21.89
C PRO A 73 0.44 38.38 -21.89
N ALA A 74 -0.59 38.49 -22.75
CA ALA A 74 -1.65 37.49 -22.88
C ALA A 74 -1.15 36.18 -23.52
N LEU A 75 -0.19 36.28 -24.46
CA LEU A 75 0.46 35.08 -25.00
C LEU A 75 1.38 34.41 -23.98
N MET A 76 2.15 35.18 -23.20
CA MET A 76 3.01 34.62 -22.15
C MET A 76 2.19 33.94 -21.04
N THR A 77 1.07 34.53 -20.61
CA THR A 77 0.17 33.88 -19.64
C THR A 77 -0.45 32.61 -20.21
N SER A 78 -0.89 32.64 -21.48
CA SER A 78 -1.39 31.43 -22.14
C SER A 78 -0.35 30.31 -22.17
N LEU A 79 0.89 30.63 -22.57
CA LEU A 79 1.98 29.67 -22.61
C LEU A 79 2.26 29.09 -21.22
N GLY A 80 2.31 29.94 -20.18
CA GLY A 80 2.50 29.49 -18.80
C GLY A 80 1.41 28.53 -18.33
N LEU A 81 0.14 28.85 -18.58
CA LEU A 81 -1.00 28.00 -18.22
C LEU A 81 -1.01 26.67 -19.00
N PHE A 82 -0.66 26.72 -20.30
CA PHE A 82 -0.51 25.52 -21.12
C PHE A 82 0.57 24.59 -20.58
N LEU A 83 1.74 25.13 -20.22
CA LEU A 83 2.84 24.35 -19.64
C LEU A 83 2.43 23.71 -18.31
N ILE A 84 1.69 24.42 -17.45
CA ILE A 84 1.14 23.85 -16.20
C ILE A 84 0.19 22.68 -16.52
N ALA A 85 -0.70 22.83 -17.50
CA ALA A 85 -1.61 21.77 -17.91
C ALA A 85 -0.84 20.54 -18.43
N VAL A 86 0.11 20.73 -19.35
CA VAL A 86 0.95 19.64 -19.89
C VAL A 86 1.73 18.95 -18.77
N PHE A 87 2.27 19.69 -17.82
CA PHE A 87 2.99 19.13 -16.67
C PHE A 87 2.07 18.30 -15.76
N ALA A 88 0.85 18.79 -15.47
CA ALA A 88 -0.15 18.03 -14.72
C ALA A 88 -0.53 16.71 -15.43
N LEU A 89 -0.72 16.75 -16.75
CA LEU A 89 -1.01 15.57 -17.57
C LEU A 89 0.17 14.58 -17.58
N MET A 90 1.41 15.08 -17.67
CA MET A 90 2.61 14.25 -17.63
C MET A 90 2.75 13.53 -16.29
N ILE A 91 2.55 14.23 -15.17
CA ILE A 91 2.53 13.63 -13.82
C ILE A 91 1.45 12.56 -13.73
N TRP A 92 0.24 12.86 -14.21
CA TRP A 92 -0.86 11.90 -14.24
C TRP A 92 -0.47 10.64 -15.03
N ALA A 93 0.06 10.80 -16.26
CA ALA A 93 0.44 9.69 -17.12
C ALA A 93 1.55 8.81 -16.53
N VAL A 94 2.56 9.42 -15.89
CA VAL A 94 3.64 8.66 -15.23
C VAL A 94 3.10 7.87 -14.03
N ARG A 95 2.20 8.46 -13.23
CA ARG A 95 1.65 7.79 -12.05
C ARG A 95 0.65 6.68 -12.36
N GLN A 96 0.03 6.66 -13.54
CA GLN A 96 -0.84 5.55 -13.97
C GLN A 96 -0.07 4.25 -14.23
N ARG A 97 1.27 4.29 -14.31
CA ARG A 97 2.12 3.14 -14.62
C ARG A 97 2.57 2.35 -13.39
N GLU A 98 2.06 2.69 -12.21
CA GLU A 98 2.28 1.90 -11.02
C GLU A 98 0.99 1.11 -10.73
N PHE A 99 1.07 -0.22 -10.62
CA PHE A 99 0.01 -1.08 -10.11
C PHE A 99 0.57 -2.28 -9.34
N ALA A 100 -0.19 -2.72 -8.33
CA ALA A 100 0.07 -3.94 -7.59
C ALA A 100 -1.10 -4.89 -7.82
N PHE A 101 -0.81 -6.13 -8.18
CA PHE A 101 -1.80 -7.14 -8.48
C PHE A 101 -1.57 -8.38 -7.63
N VAL A 102 -2.58 -8.76 -6.85
CA VAL A 102 -2.57 -9.94 -6.00
C VAL A 102 -3.25 -11.07 -6.75
N HIS A 103 -2.60 -12.24 -6.83
CA HIS A 103 -3.16 -13.44 -7.45
C HIS A 103 -2.78 -14.69 -6.66
N GLY A 104 -3.39 -15.84 -6.98
CA GLY A 104 -3.18 -17.08 -6.22
C GLY A 104 -1.72 -17.54 -6.12
N GLY A 105 -0.90 -17.24 -7.14
CA GLY A 105 0.53 -17.60 -7.16
C GLY A 105 1.47 -16.57 -6.53
N GLY A 106 1.02 -15.34 -6.28
CA GLY A 106 1.91 -14.31 -5.77
C GLY A 106 1.39 -12.88 -5.90
N LEU A 107 2.36 -11.95 -5.88
CA LEU A 107 2.17 -10.52 -5.99
C LEU A 107 2.98 -9.99 -7.17
N THR A 108 2.30 -9.46 -8.18
CA THR A 108 2.93 -8.72 -9.28
C THR A 108 2.99 -7.24 -8.94
N LEU A 109 4.19 -6.66 -8.98
CA LEU A 109 4.42 -5.22 -8.85
C LEU A 109 4.91 -4.65 -10.16
N GLN A 110 4.11 -3.78 -10.76
CA GLN A 110 4.54 -2.94 -11.86
C GLN A 110 4.87 -1.54 -11.36
N ARG A 111 6.08 -1.07 -11.63
CA ARG A 111 6.55 0.29 -11.36
C ARG A 111 7.16 0.86 -12.63
N GLY A 112 6.39 1.68 -13.33
CA GLY A 112 6.81 2.25 -14.61
C GLY A 112 6.89 1.15 -15.68
N ARG A 113 8.11 0.89 -16.17
CA ARG A 113 8.38 -0.18 -17.15
C ARG A 113 8.83 -1.50 -16.50
N SER A 114 9.20 -1.48 -15.21
CA SER A 114 9.65 -2.68 -14.53
C SER A 114 8.45 -3.46 -14.00
N ARG A 115 8.41 -4.76 -14.28
CA ARG A 115 7.46 -5.70 -13.70
C ARG A 115 8.26 -6.70 -12.87
N HIS A 116 7.86 -6.87 -11.62
CA HIS A 116 8.44 -7.86 -10.72
C HIS A 116 7.33 -8.75 -10.18
N ASP A 117 7.48 -10.05 -10.36
CA ASP A 117 6.55 -11.04 -9.83
C ASP A 117 7.19 -11.69 -8.59
N TYR A 118 6.45 -11.73 -7.48
CA TYR A 118 6.89 -12.27 -6.20
C TYR A 118 6.01 -13.46 -5.79
N SER A 119 6.59 -14.65 -5.66
CA SER A 119 5.88 -15.81 -5.10
C SER A 119 5.57 -15.59 -3.61
N TRP A 120 4.44 -16.12 -3.14
CA TRP A 120 4.05 -16.05 -1.72
C TRP A 120 5.10 -16.65 -0.77
N GLU A 121 5.84 -17.66 -1.21
CA GLU A 121 6.88 -18.32 -0.43
C GLU A 121 8.04 -17.38 -0.09
N HIS A 122 8.40 -16.50 -1.02
CA HIS A 122 9.47 -15.50 -0.87
C HIS A 122 9.02 -14.24 -0.12
N LEU A 123 7.72 -14.05 0.08
CA LEU A 123 7.16 -12.90 0.79
C LEU A 123 7.08 -13.19 2.28
N GLY A 124 7.90 -12.49 3.08
CA GLY A 124 7.95 -12.59 4.53
C GLY A 124 6.91 -11.71 5.22
N ASP A 125 7.37 -10.89 6.17
CA ASP A 125 6.49 -10.12 7.05
C ASP A 125 5.75 -8.99 6.34
N LEU A 126 4.43 -8.92 6.53
CA LEU A 126 3.57 -7.81 6.13
C LEU A 126 3.40 -6.83 7.31
N LYS A 127 4.10 -5.69 7.23
CA LYS A 127 3.90 -4.58 8.18
C LYS A 127 2.90 -3.59 7.61
N LEU A 128 1.86 -3.31 8.39
CA LEU A 128 0.90 -2.23 8.12
C LEU A 128 1.12 -1.14 9.16
N SER A 129 1.35 0.09 8.70
CA SER A 129 1.45 1.26 9.56
C SER A 129 0.50 2.33 9.10
N VAL A 130 -0.20 2.97 10.03
CA VAL A 130 -1.07 4.11 9.73
C VAL A 130 -0.41 5.34 10.33
N ILE A 131 0.02 6.25 9.47
CA ILE A 131 0.55 7.55 9.88
C ILE A 131 -0.64 8.50 9.94
N ARG A 132 -0.94 9.01 11.14
CA ARG A 132 -1.91 10.08 11.34
C ARG A 132 -1.16 11.41 11.21
N TYR A 133 -1.61 12.27 10.31
CA TYR A 133 -1.11 13.63 10.18
C TYR A 133 -2.06 14.57 10.92
N GLY A 134 -1.50 15.35 11.84
CA GLY A 134 -2.25 16.32 12.62
C GLY A 134 -1.61 16.62 13.96
N LEU A 135 -2.15 17.63 14.64
CA LEU A 135 -1.92 17.82 16.08
C LEU A 135 -2.85 16.87 16.85
N SER A 136 -2.53 16.61 18.12
CA SER A 136 -3.33 15.73 19.01
C SER A 136 -4.83 16.05 18.99
N TRP A 137 -5.20 17.32 18.77
CA TRP A 137 -6.58 17.82 18.73
C TRP A 137 -7.12 18.08 17.31
N TRP A 138 -6.31 17.94 16.25
CA TRP A 138 -6.73 18.18 14.87
C TRP A 138 -6.05 17.21 13.91
N VAL A 139 -6.79 16.19 13.46
CA VAL A 139 -6.33 15.21 12.46
C VAL A 139 -6.82 15.62 11.08
N TRP A 140 -5.93 16.08 10.20
CA TRP A 140 -6.27 16.48 8.82
C TRP A 140 -6.02 15.39 7.78
N GLY A 141 -5.52 14.23 8.20
CA GLY A 141 -5.41 13.07 7.30
C GLY A 141 -4.79 11.85 7.94
N GLN A 142 -5.08 10.69 7.38
CA GLN A 142 -4.43 9.43 7.71
C GLN A 142 -3.87 8.83 6.43
N ARG A 143 -2.68 8.21 6.51
CA ARG A 143 -2.08 7.47 5.40
C ARG A 143 -1.67 6.09 5.89
N ALA A 144 -2.27 5.08 5.29
CA ALA A 144 -1.87 3.70 5.49
C ALA A 144 -0.66 3.37 4.59
N HIS A 145 0.38 2.83 5.19
CA HIS A 145 1.56 2.32 4.51
C HIS A 145 1.61 0.81 4.76
N ALA A 146 1.83 0.04 3.70
CA ALA A 146 2.19 -1.36 3.84
C ALA A 146 3.65 -1.54 3.44
N SER A 147 4.35 -2.44 4.10
CA SER A 147 5.65 -2.90 3.63
C SER A 147 5.74 -4.41 3.81
N ILE A 148 6.18 -5.10 2.76
CA ILE A 148 6.46 -6.53 2.82
C ILE A 148 7.96 -6.72 2.75
N THR A 149 8.52 -7.52 3.65
CA THR A 149 9.95 -7.91 3.57
C THR A 149 10.05 -9.24 2.85
N THR A 150 10.90 -9.35 1.83
CA THR A 150 11.18 -10.63 1.18
C THR A 150 12.19 -11.45 1.99
N ASP A 151 12.29 -12.74 1.71
CA ASP A 151 13.34 -13.62 2.22
C ASP A 151 14.77 -13.12 1.95
N GLN A 152 14.98 -12.44 0.82
CA GLN A 152 16.22 -11.74 0.46
C GLN A 152 16.46 -10.43 1.24
N GLY A 153 15.60 -10.08 2.20
CA GLY A 153 15.68 -8.83 2.96
C GLY A 153 15.25 -7.59 2.19
N LYS A 154 14.69 -7.73 0.97
CA LYS A 154 14.19 -6.59 0.20
C LYS A 154 12.89 -6.07 0.80
N HIS A 155 12.80 -4.77 1.04
CA HIS A 155 11.56 -4.15 1.51
C HIS A 155 10.73 -3.62 0.33
N LEU A 156 9.58 -4.23 0.13
CA LEU A 156 8.56 -3.79 -0.83
C LEU A 156 7.66 -2.78 -0.14
N HIS A 157 7.92 -1.49 -0.38
CA HIS A 157 7.10 -0.41 0.19
C HIS A 157 5.88 -0.10 -0.67
N PHE A 158 4.71 -0.09 -0.07
CA PHE A 158 3.43 0.27 -0.67
C PHE A 158 2.97 1.61 -0.09
N ARG A 159 2.85 2.62 -0.95
CA ARG A 159 2.49 3.98 -0.54
C ARG A 159 0.99 4.11 -0.36
N ALA A 160 0.54 4.93 0.58
CA ALA A 160 -0.88 5.26 0.78
C ALA A 160 -1.60 5.86 -0.44
N SER A 161 -0.87 6.20 -1.52
CA SER A 161 -1.48 6.58 -2.78
C SER A 161 -2.22 5.41 -3.45
N MET A 162 -1.89 4.16 -3.12
CA MET A 162 -2.69 3.01 -3.58
C MET A 162 -4.12 3.22 -3.10
N ALA A 163 -5.04 3.39 -4.05
CA ALA A 163 -6.45 3.37 -3.70
C ALA A 163 -6.72 2.05 -2.96
N ASP A 164 -7.49 2.10 -1.87
CA ASP A 164 -7.98 0.91 -1.17
C ASP A 164 -6.89 -0.01 -0.57
N MET A 165 -5.99 0.58 0.26
CA MET A 165 -4.97 -0.17 1.00
C MET A 165 -5.56 -1.27 1.90
N ASP A 166 -6.75 -1.07 2.46
CA ASP A 166 -7.38 -2.06 3.35
C ASP A 166 -7.77 -3.34 2.59
N PRO A 167 -8.51 -3.29 1.46
CA PRO A 167 -8.71 -4.45 0.59
C PRO A 167 -7.40 -5.09 0.10
N PHE A 168 -6.40 -4.29 -0.25
CA PHE A 168 -5.09 -4.82 -0.66
C PHE A 168 -4.43 -5.64 0.45
N ALA A 169 -4.37 -5.06 1.65
CA ALA A 169 -3.81 -5.71 2.81
C ALA A 169 -4.58 -6.99 3.14
N HIS A 170 -5.91 -6.94 3.10
CA HIS A 170 -6.75 -8.11 3.32
C HIS A 170 -6.49 -9.22 2.29
N ALA A 171 -6.35 -8.87 1.01
CA ALA A 171 -6.03 -9.82 -0.05
C ALA A 171 -4.65 -10.47 0.16
N ILE A 172 -3.62 -9.69 0.53
CA ILE A 172 -2.31 -10.26 0.86
C ILE A 172 -2.42 -11.19 2.06
N LYS A 173 -3.09 -10.76 3.15
CA LYS A 173 -3.28 -11.56 4.37
C LYS A 173 -3.95 -12.90 4.05
N HIS A 174 -4.97 -12.88 3.20
CA HIS A 174 -5.72 -14.08 2.80
C HIS A 174 -4.82 -15.19 2.23
N TYR A 175 -3.84 -14.84 1.38
CA TYR A 175 -2.91 -15.82 0.81
C TYR A 175 -1.70 -16.09 1.69
N LEU A 176 -1.12 -15.04 2.30
CA LEU A 176 0.14 -15.13 3.02
C LEU A 176 -0.01 -15.80 4.40
N TYR A 177 -1.11 -15.54 5.11
CA TYR A 177 -1.24 -15.98 6.50
C TYR A 177 -1.36 -17.50 6.65
N PRO A 178 -2.18 -18.22 5.84
CA PRO A 178 -2.24 -19.67 5.93
C PRO A 178 -0.88 -20.35 5.74
N LEU A 179 -0.07 -19.88 4.79
CA LEU A 179 1.27 -20.39 4.53
C LEU A 179 2.18 -20.18 5.75
N ARG A 180 2.21 -18.98 6.32
CA ARG A 180 3.04 -18.65 7.49
C ARG A 180 2.57 -19.35 8.77
N LEU A 181 1.26 -19.51 8.97
CA LEU A 181 0.72 -20.28 10.09
C LEU A 181 1.15 -21.75 10.02
N ASN A 182 1.13 -22.36 8.83
CA ASN A 182 1.58 -23.73 8.64
C ASN A 182 3.08 -23.87 8.93
N GLU A 183 3.90 -22.93 8.44
CA GLU A 183 5.33 -22.88 8.74
C GLU A 183 5.58 -22.75 10.25
N TYR A 184 4.87 -21.86 10.95
CA TYR A 184 5.00 -21.70 12.40
C TYR A 184 4.65 -22.99 13.14
N ARG A 185 3.54 -23.65 12.78
CA ARG A 185 3.16 -24.94 13.37
C ARG A 185 4.22 -26.01 13.13
N GLN A 186 4.76 -26.11 11.92
CA GLN A 186 5.81 -27.07 11.60
C GLN A 186 7.08 -26.83 12.43
N ARG A 187 7.50 -25.57 12.58
CA ARG A 187 8.66 -25.21 13.43
C ARG A 187 8.42 -25.55 14.90
N LEU A 188 7.23 -25.28 15.42
CA LEU A 188 6.92 -25.62 16.81
C LEU A 188 6.91 -27.15 17.02
N LYS A 189 6.34 -27.91 16.07
CA LYS A 189 6.33 -29.38 16.07
C LYS A 189 7.75 -29.97 15.99
N SER A 190 8.65 -29.34 15.25
CA SER A 190 10.07 -29.73 15.17
C SER A 190 10.90 -29.27 16.38
N LYS A 191 10.25 -28.87 17.47
CA LYS A 191 10.85 -28.38 18.71
C LYS A 191 11.67 -27.09 18.56
N GLN A 192 11.47 -26.34 17.47
CA GLN A 192 12.13 -25.07 17.27
C GLN A 192 11.39 -23.94 17.99
N THR A 193 12.15 -23.01 18.57
CA THR A 193 11.58 -21.80 19.19
C THR A 193 11.28 -20.76 18.11
N LEU A 194 10.04 -20.25 18.10
CA LEU A 194 9.63 -19.15 17.23
C LEU A 194 9.80 -17.81 17.94
N GLN A 195 10.41 -16.83 17.28
CA GLN A 195 10.54 -15.48 17.81
C GLN A 195 9.52 -14.54 17.16
N LEU A 196 8.57 -14.05 17.97
CA LEU A 196 7.50 -13.13 17.55
C LEU A 196 7.67 -11.78 18.27
N GLY A 197 8.83 -11.15 18.05
CA GLY A 197 9.23 -9.91 18.72
C GLY A 197 9.54 -10.14 20.20
N PRO A 198 8.84 -9.50 21.15
CA PRO A 198 9.07 -9.67 22.60
C PRO A 198 8.54 -10.99 23.15
N ILE A 199 7.78 -11.75 22.35
CA ILE A 199 7.30 -13.10 22.68
C ILE A 199 8.20 -14.12 21.99
N ARG A 200 8.51 -15.21 22.69
CA ARG A 200 9.04 -16.44 22.09
C ARG A 200 8.05 -17.57 22.34
N CYS A 201 7.77 -18.38 21.33
CA CYS A 201 6.94 -19.57 21.47
C CYS A 201 7.86 -20.79 21.41
N SER A 202 7.91 -21.56 22.50
CA SER A 202 8.65 -22.81 22.57
C SER A 202 7.68 -23.98 22.74
N PRO A 203 8.12 -25.23 22.53
CA PRO A 203 7.25 -26.40 22.73
C PRO A 203 6.63 -26.46 24.12
N GLU A 204 7.34 -25.99 25.14
CA GLU A 204 6.92 -26.00 26.55
C GLU A 204 5.93 -24.88 26.89
N GLY A 205 5.89 -23.80 26.10
CA GLY A 205 4.99 -22.69 26.40
C GLY A 205 5.29 -21.37 25.68
N LEU A 206 4.51 -20.37 26.09
CA LEU A 206 4.71 -18.98 25.72
C LEU A 206 5.76 -18.35 26.65
N VAL A 207 6.87 -17.89 26.10
CA VAL A 207 7.91 -17.17 26.84
C VAL A 207 7.75 -15.67 26.62
N TYR A 208 7.48 -14.94 27.70
CA TYR A 208 7.44 -13.47 27.70
C TYR A 208 8.34 -12.91 28.80
N ARG A 209 9.32 -12.09 28.40
CA ARG A 209 10.42 -11.62 29.24
C ARG A 209 11.24 -12.79 29.80
N ARG A 210 11.23 -13.03 31.11
CA ARG A 210 11.94 -14.11 31.82
C ARG A 210 10.99 -15.19 32.37
N LYS A 211 9.72 -15.17 31.96
CA LYS A 211 8.69 -16.11 32.45
C LYS A 211 8.17 -16.96 31.30
N THR A 212 8.02 -18.25 31.57
CA THR A 212 7.39 -19.22 30.69
C THR A 212 5.97 -19.49 31.21
N TYR A 213 4.99 -19.38 30.33
CA TYR A 213 3.60 -19.70 30.60
C TYR A 213 3.28 -21.00 29.86
N SER A 214 2.85 -22.03 30.59
CA SER A 214 2.41 -23.28 29.95
C SER A 214 1.30 -22.96 28.96
N TRP A 215 1.22 -23.73 27.89
CA TRP A 215 0.20 -23.58 26.89
C TRP A 215 -1.22 -23.70 27.46
N ASP A 216 -1.44 -24.64 28.39
CA ASP A 216 -2.72 -24.81 29.10
C ASP A 216 -3.12 -23.60 29.95
N SER A 217 -2.14 -22.75 30.29
CA SER A 217 -2.41 -21.53 31.05
C SER A 217 -2.91 -20.39 30.16
N VAL A 218 -2.80 -20.47 28.83
CA VAL A 218 -3.22 -19.40 27.92
C VAL A 218 -4.73 -19.53 27.67
N GLU A 219 -5.51 -18.59 28.23
CA GLU A 219 -6.97 -18.64 28.18
C GLU A 219 -7.54 -17.94 26.94
N SER A 220 -6.98 -16.78 26.57
CA SER A 220 -7.42 -16.06 25.37
C SER A 220 -6.34 -15.14 24.83
N VAL A 221 -6.37 -14.94 23.51
CA VAL A 221 -5.49 -14.03 22.77
C VAL A 221 -6.32 -13.22 21.81
N HIS A 222 -6.22 -11.89 21.89
CA HIS A 222 -6.90 -10.97 20.97
C HIS A 222 -6.11 -9.67 20.83
N LEU A 223 -6.45 -8.92 19.78
CA LEU A 223 -5.93 -7.58 19.57
C LEU A 223 -6.96 -6.55 20.03
N ASP A 224 -6.53 -5.60 20.85
CA ASP A 224 -7.37 -4.51 21.33
C ASP A 224 -6.55 -3.23 21.50
N ALA A 225 -7.11 -2.10 21.06
CA ALA A 225 -6.51 -0.76 21.16
C ALA A 225 -5.02 -0.68 20.75
N GLY A 226 -4.60 -1.40 19.71
CA GLY A 226 -3.20 -1.43 19.27
C GLY A 226 -2.27 -2.23 20.18
N GLN A 227 -2.82 -3.15 20.96
CA GLN A 227 -2.08 -4.08 21.82
C GLN A 227 -2.52 -5.52 21.57
N LEU A 228 -1.56 -6.45 21.64
CA LEU A 228 -1.83 -7.87 21.81
C LEU A 228 -2.07 -8.14 23.29
N ILE A 229 -3.27 -8.62 23.60
CA ILE A 229 -3.70 -8.98 24.95
C ILE A 229 -3.73 -10.50 25.04
N ILE A 230 -2.95 -11.04 25.96
CA ILE A 230 -2.90 -12.47 26.28
C ILE A 230 -3.35 -12.63 27.73
N LYS A 231 -4.47 -13.29 27.96
CA LYS A 231 -4.93 -13.66 29.31
C LYS A 231 -4.40 -15.04 29.66
N THR A 232 -3.75 -15.15 30.81
CA THR A 232 -3.20 -16.42 31.31
C THR A 232 -3.76 -16.74 32.69
N ARG A 233 -4.15 -17.99 32.94
CA ARG A 233 -4.59 -18.52 34.23
C ARG A 233 -3.43 -19.19 34.94
N GLN A 234 -2.94 -18.60 36.02
CA GLN A 234 -1.82 -19.16 36.79
C GLN A 234 -2.27 -19.46 38.22
N VAL A 235 -2.34 -20.76 38.57
CA VAL A 235 -2.64 -21.42 39.87
C VAL A 235 -3.82 -20.87 40.69
N ASP A 236 -4.05 -19.56 40.80
CA ASP A 236 -5.23 -18.93 41.41
C ASP A 236 -5.45 -17.45 40.96
N LYS A 237 -4.68 -16.96 39.97
CA LYS A 237 -4.77 -15.56 39.52
C LYS A 237 -4.81 -15.46 38.01
N MET A 238 -5.76 -14.67 37.52
CA MET A 238 -5.80 -14.23 36.13
C MET A 238 -4.77 -13.13 35.92
N ARG A 239 -3.86 -13.37 34.98
CA ARG A 239 -2.84 -12.39 34.60
C ARG A 239 -3.06 -11.97 33.15
N THR A 240 -2.98 -10.67 32.92
CA THR A 240 -3.09 -10.10 31.57
C THR A 240 -1.72 -9.61 31.12
N ILE A 241 -1.22 -10.15 30.02
CA ILE A 241 -0.01 -9.68 29.34
C ILE A 241 -0.46 -8.73 28.23
N ARG A 242 0.07 -7.51 28.22
CA ARG A 242 -0.20 -6.50 27.20
C ARG A 242 1.08 -6.15 26.47
N ILE A 243 1.03 -6.19 25.14
CA ILE A 243 2.19 -5.92 24.28
C ILE A 243 1.75 -5.01 23.14
N ALA A 244 2.43 -3.88 22.96
CA ALA A 244 2.14 -2.98 21.84
C ALA A 244 2.35 -3.70 20.49
N THR A 245 1.38 -3.59 19.58
CA THR A 245 1.44 -4.25 18.25
C THR A 245 2.64 -3.82 17.44
N GLY A 246 3.11 -2.57 17.59
CA GLY A 246 4.32 -2.07 16.93
C GLY A 246 5.62 -2.80 17.30
N ARG A 247 5.62 -3.61 18.37
CA ARG A 247 6.78 -4.45 18.77
C ARG A 247 6.70 -5.87 18.23
N ILE A 248 5.57 -6.28 17.67
CA ILE A 248 5.33 -7.65 17.21
C ILE A 248 5.31 -7.65 15.67
N PRO A 249 6.13 -8.47 15.00
CA PRO A 249 5.97 -8.68 13.56
C PRO A 249 4.63 -9.37 13.29
N ASN A 250 3.82 -8.82 12.38
CA ASN A 250 2.51 -9.34 12.00
C ASN A 250 1.60 -9.66 13.23
N PRO A 251 1.14 -8.64 13.98
CA PRO A 251 0.38 -8.85 15.22
C PRO A 251 -0.90 -9.70 15.01
N ASP A 252 -1.57 -9.54 13.86
CA ASP A 252 -2.74 -10.33 13.49
C ASP A 252 -2.40 -11.82 13.33
N LEU A 253 -1.30 -12.12 12.63
CA LEU A 253 -0.82 -13.49 12.44
C LEU A 253 -0.39 -14.12 13.78
N CYS A 254 0.26 -13.33 14.65
CA CYS A 254 0.65 -13.77 15.99
C CYS A 254 -0.59 -14.10 16.84
N ALA A 255 -1.60 -13.24 16.83
CA ALA A 255 -2.86 -13.48 17.55
C ALA A 255 -3.58 -14.74 17.03
N GLN A 256 -3.70 -14.89 15.71
CA GLN A 256 -4.29 -16.07 15.08
C GLN A 256 -3.50 -17.34 15.40
N PHE A 257 -2.17 -17.28 15.32
CA PHE A 257 -1.32 -18.42 15.63
C PHE A 257 -1.56 -18.89 17.06
N LEU A 258 -1.41 -18.00 18.04
CA LEU A 258 -1.57 -18.31 19.46
C LEU A 258 -3.00 -18.72 19.83
N GLY A 259 -4.02 -18.15 19.18
CA GLY A 259 -5.42 -18.54 19.38
C GLY A 259 -5.79 -19.86 18.70
N SER A 260 -5.03 -20.31 17.70
CA SER A 260 -5.28 -21.56 16.98
C SER A 260 -4.55 -22.77 17.57
N ILE A 261 -3.77 -22.58 18.63
CA ILE A 261 -3.08 -23.71 19.25
C ILE A 261 -4.07 -24.40 20.19
N GLU A 262 -4.78 -25.37 19.62
CA GLU A 262 -5.55 -26.36 20.37
C GLU A 262 -4.57 -27.39 20.92
N TYR A 263 -4.62 -27.61 22.24
CA TYR A 263 -3.83 -28.60 22.98
C TYR A 263 -4.71 -29.76 23.42
#